data_AF-A0A352S3Q7-F1
#
_entry.id   AF-A0A352S3Q7-F1
#
_cell.length_a   1.000
_cell.length_b   1.000
_cell.length_c   1.000
_cell.angle_alpha   90.00
_cell.angle_beta   90.00
_cell.angle_gamma   90.00
#
_symmetry.space_group_name_H-M   'P 1'
#
loop_
_entity.id
_entity.type
_entity.pdbx_description
1 polymer ?
#
loop_
_entity_poly.entity_id
_entity_poly.type
_entity_poly.pdbx_seq_one_letter_code
_entity_poly.pdbx_strand_id
1 'polypeptide(L)'
;GLYGVALGRMFYGESMFAHRTDASKIALAALCGFLERHGVTMIDCQQETDHLASLGAEPIPREQFIAHVRQTAAEANISPWRFDKSELTRWTSQASTGL
;
A
#
# COMPACT_ATOMS: atom_id res chain seq x y z
N GLY A 1 -0.10 -9.96 -8.85
CA GLY A 1 -0.59 -8.58 -8.76
C GLY A 1 -1.51 -8.43 -7.58
N LEU A 2 -2.17 -7.29 -7.50
CA LEU A 2 -3.18 -6.97 -6.50
C LEU A 2 -4.18 -5.98 -7.12
N TYR A 3 -5.35 -5.85 -6.51
CA TYR A 3 -6.28 -4.79 -6.84
C TYR A 3 -6.99 -4.29 -5.58
N GLY A 4 -7.58 -3.11 -5.69
CA GLY A 4 -8.28 -2.46 -4.59
C GLY A 4 -8.94 -1.16 -5.04
N VAL A 5 -9.53 -0.46 -4.08
CA VAL A 5 -10.18 0.83 -4.28
C VAL A 5 -9.30 1.95 -3.75
N ALA A 6 -9.18 3.02 -4.50
CA ALA A 6 -8.56 4.25 -4.04
C ALA A 6 -9.62 5.33 -3.84
N LEU A 7 -9.66 5.92 -2.65
CA LEU A 7 -10.57 7.02 -2.32
C LEU A 7 -9.82 8.05 -1.47
N GLY A 8 -9.73 9.27 -1.99
CA GLY A 8 -8.93 10.35 -1.43
C GLY A 8 -7.47 9.93 -1.21
N ARG A 9 -6.98 10.06 0.02
CA ARG A 9 -5.62 9.63 0.44
C ARG A 9 -5.60 8.30 1.21
N MET A 10 -6.36 7.33 0.74
CA MET A 10 -6.37 5.98 1.29
C MET A 10 -6.56 4.92 0.20
N PHE A 11 -5.99 3.74 0.42
CA PHE A 11 -6.16 2.57 -0.44
C PHE A 11 -6.76 1.40 0.35
N TYR A 12 -7.78 0.77 -0.22
CA TYR A 12 -8.50 -0.36 0.35
C TYR A 12 -8.16 -1.58 -0.50
N GLY A 13 -7.26 -2.43 0.00
CA GLY A 13 -6.79 -3.61 -0.72
C GLY A 13 -7.83 -4.71 -0.69
N GLU A 14 -8.21 -5.25 -1.85
CA GLU A 14 -9.24 -6.30 -1.95
C GLU A 14 -8.63 -7.69 -2.03
N SER A 15 -7.65 -7.88 -2.93
CA SER A 15 -7.02 -9.19 -3.09
C SER A 15 -5.65 -9.10 -3.75
N MET A 16 -4.88 -10.17 -3.58
CA MET A 16 -3.56 -10.38 -4.16
C MET A 16 -3.54 -11.74 -4.87
N PHE A 17 -2.83 -11.83 -6.00
CA PHE A 17 -2.69 -13.06 -6.78
C PHE A 17 -1.26 -13.19 -7.31
N ALA A 18 -0.80 -14.41 -7.59
CA ALA A 18 0.54 -14.65 -8.11
C ALA A 18 0.59 -15.90 -9.00
N HIS A 19 1.24 -15.80 -10.16
CA HIS A 19 1.54 -16.95 -11.04
C HIS A 19 2.99 -17.44 -10.89
N ARG A 20 3.80 -16.73 -10.09
CA ARG A 20 5.20 -17.02 -9.76
C ARG A 20 5.42 -16.62 -8.32
N THR A 21 6.31 -17.35 -7.63
CA THR A 21 6.73 -17.03 -6.26
C THR A 21 7.13 -15.56 -6.15
N ASP A 22 6.72 -14.93 -5.04
CA ASP A 22 6.98 -13.53 -4.66
C ASP A 22 6.43 -12.43 -5.59
N ALA A 23 5.77 -12.77 -6.69
CA ALA A 23 5.22 -11.76 -7.61
C ALA A 23 4.16 -10.86 -6.95
N SER A 24 3.38 -11.38 -6.01
CA SER A 24 2.40 -10.57 -5.25
C SER A 24 3.08 -9.63 -4.25
N LYS A 25 4.18 -10.06 -3.61
CA LYS A 25 4.97 -9.24 -2.68
C LYS A 25 5.64 -8.07 -3.40
N ILE A 26 6.22 -8.33 -4.58
CA ILE A 26 6.79 -7.28 -5.43
C ILE A 26 5.71 -6.27 -5.85
N ALA A 27 4.51 -6.75 -6.20
CA ALA A 27 3.39 -5.87 -6.53
C ALA A 27 2.94 -5.01 -5.34
N LEU A 28 2.92 -5.58 -4.13
CA LEU A 28 2.62 -4.82 -2.90
C LEU A 28 3.69 -3.78 -2.59
N ALA A 29 4.97 -4.15 -2.64
CA ALA A 29 6.07 -3.21 -2.42
C ALA A 29 6.04 -2.05 -3.43
N ALA A 30 5.77 -2.35 -4.71
CA ALA A 30 5.56 -1.35 -5.75
C ALA A 30 4.39 -0.40 -5.43
N LEU A 31 3.25 -0.94 -4.99
CA LEU A 31 2.10 -0.15 -4.56
C LEU A 31 2.47 0.76 -3.37
N CYS A 32 3.15 0.23 -2.35
CA CYS A 32 3.56 1.00 -1.17
C CYS A 32 4.41 2.23 -1.56
N GLY A 33 5.41 2.05 -2.43
CA GLY A 33 6.24 3.17 -2.89
C GLY A 33 5.44 4.21 -3.70
N PHE A 34 4.49 3.77 -4.52
CA PHE A 34 3.59 4.67 -5.24
C PHE A 34 2.68 5.48 -4.28
N LEU A 35 2.08 4.80 -3.30
CA LEU A 35 1.18 5.39 -2.33
C LEU A 35 1.90 6.39 -1.41
N GLU A 36 3.07 6.04 -0.93
CA GLU A 36 3.93 6.89 -0.10
C GLU A 36 4.21 8.23 -0.78
N ARG A 37 4.58 8.22 -2.07
CA ARG A 37 4.81 9.44 -2.86
C ARG A 37 3.59 10.32 -3.02
N HIS A 38 2.40 9.72 -2.97
CA HIS A 38 1.15 10.43 -3.06
C HIS A 38 0.58 10.79 -1.67
N GLY A 39 1.39 10.67 -0.61
CA GLY A 39 1.02 11.05 0.75
C GLY A 39 0.02 10.11 1.41
N VAL A 40 -0.16 8.89 0.89
CA VAL A 40 -1.02 7.89 1.53
C VAL A 40 -0.23 7.20 2.63
N THR A 41 -0.77 7.24 3.84
CA THR A 41 -0.11 6.70 5.05
C THR A 41 -0.70 5.38 5.51
N MET A 42 -1.82 4.93 4.93
CA MET A 42 -2.52 3.72 5.36
C MET A 42 -3.07 2.94 4.16
N ILE A 43 -2.89 1.62 4.21
CA ILE A 43 -3.57 0.64 3.37
C ILE A 43 -4.48 -0.17 4.30
N ASP A 44 -5.77 -0.24 3.96
CA ASP A 44 -6.68 -1.18 4.62
C ASP A 44 -6.53 -2.58 4.00
N CYS A 45 -6.30 -3.57 4.87
CA CYS A 45 -6.16 -4.98 4.49
C CYS A 45 -7.36 -5.84 4.94
N GLN A 46 -8.40 -5.21 5.51
CA GLN A 46 -9.69 -5.76 5.96
C GLN A 46 -9.60 -6.84 7.04
N GLN A 47 -8.99 -7.99 6.74
CA GLN A 47 -8.85 -9.10 7.67
C GLN A 47 -7.41 -9.22 8.15
N GLU A 48 -7.26 -9.46 9.45
CA GLU A 48 -5.99 -9.85 10.03
C GLU A 48 -5.69 -11.30 9.64
N THR A 49 -4.56 -11.51 8.96
CA THR A 49 -4.08 -12.85 8.59
C THR A 49 -2.58 -12.92 8.84
N ASP A 50 -2.06 -14.11 9.17
CA ASP A 50 -0.61 -14.32 9.36
C ASP A 50 0.20 -13.90 8.13
N HIS A 51 -0.37 -14.06 6.94
CA HIS A 51 0.28 -13.63 5.71
C HIS A 51 0.46 -12.10 5.67
N LEU A 52 -0.58 -11.33 5.97
CA LEU A 52 -0.52 -9.88 5.99
C LEU A 52 0.36 -9.36 7.14
N ALA A 53 0.29 -10.00 8.31
CA ALA A 53 1.17 -9.70 9.43
C ALA A 53 2.66 -9.90 9.05
N SER A 54 2.98 -10.97 8.32
CA SER A 54 4.34 -11.21 7.82
C SER A 54 4.85 -10.14 6.83
N LEU A 55 3.93 -9.36 6.26
CA LEU A 55 4.21 -8.26 5.33
C LEU A 55 4.22 -6.88 6.04
N GLY A 56 4.06 -6.84 7.36
CA GLY A 56 4.08 -5.61 8.16
C GLY A 56 2.71 -5.00 8.42
N ALA A 57 1.61 -5.70 8.14
CA ALA A 57 0.29 -5.24 8.56
C ALA A 57 0.10 -5.43 10.08
N GLU A 58 -0.54 -4.45 10.72
CA GLU A 58 -0.79 -4.47 12.15
C GLU A 58 -2.25 -4.07 12.43
N PRO A 59 -2.92 -4.68 13.43
CA PRO A 59 -4.26 -4.26 13.82
C PRO A 59 -4.20 -2.88 14.50
N ILE A 60 -5.18 -2.03 14.20
CA ILE A 60 -5.36 -0.73 14.85
C ILE A 60 -6.73 -0.62 15.53
N PRO A 61 -6.89 0.21 16.57
CA PRO A 61 -8.19 0.47 17.16
C PRO A 61 -9.18 1.00 16.13
N ARG A 62 -10.42 0.47 16.15
CA ARG A 62 -11.49 0.86 15.23
C ARG A 62 -11.73 2.37 15.20
N GLU A 63 -11.66 3.04 16.34
CA GLU A 63 -11.86 4.49 16.43
C GLU A 63 -10.79 5.26 15.63
N GLN A 64 -9.53 4.82 15.69
CA GLN A 64 -8.44 5.41 14.91
C GLN A 64 -8.63 5.16 13.41
N PHE A 65 -9.03 3.94 13.03
CA PHE A 65 -9.34 3.62 11.64
C PHE A 65 -10.46 4.52 11.08
N ILE A 66 -11.58 4.63 11.80
CA ILE A 66 -12.73 5.44 11.37
C ILE A 66 -12.37 6.93 11.31
N ALA A 67 -11.59 7.44 12.26
CA ALA A 67 -11.10 8.81 12.22
C ALA A 67 -10.22 9.06 10.97
N HIS A 68 -9.31 8.13 10.67
CA HIS A 68 -8.45 8.22 9.49
C HIS A 68 -9.25 8.19 8.19
N VAL A 69 -10.19 7.24 8.03
CA VAL A 69 -11.07 7.14 6.85
C VAL A 69 -11.85 8.42 6.62
N ARG A 70 -12.45 9.00 7.67
CA ARG A 70 -13.23 10.24 7.56
C ARG A 70 -12.39 11.41 7.07
N GLN A 71 -11.14 11.49 7.52
CA GLN A 71 -10.22 12.53 7.10
C GLN A 71 -9.80 12.32 5.64
N THR A 72 -9.26 11.14 5.33
CA THR A 72 -8.58 10.90 4.05
C THR A 72 -9.54 10.70 2.88
N ALA A 73 -10.75 10.17 3.12
CA ALA A 73 -11.76 10.00 2.06
C ALA A 73 -12.34 11.32 1.54
N ALA A 74 -12.22 12.40 2.32
CA ALA A 74 -12.64 13.74 1.91
C ALA A 74 -11.56 14.49 1.08
N GLU A 75 -10.35 13.95 1.02
CA GLU A 75 -9.25 14.55 0.27
C GLU A 75 -9.35 14.31 -1.23
N ALA A 76 -8.61 15.09 -2.02
CA ALA A 76 -8.55 14.90 -3.47
C ALA A 76 -7.99 13.52 -3.82
N ASN A 77 -8.67 12.82 -4.72
CA ASN A 77 -8.23 11.53 -5.24
C ASN A 77 -6.83 11.64 -5.87
N ILE A 78 -6.05 10.57 -5.73
CA ILE A 78 -4.79 10.41 -6.44
C ILE A 78 -5.06 10.50 -7.95
N SER A 79 -4.32 11.38 -8.63
CA SER A 79 -4.35 11.51 -10.09
C SER A 79 -3.04 12.10 -10.60
N PRO A 80 -2.45 11.54 -11.68
CA PRO A 80 -2.90 10.35 -12.39
C PRO A 80 -2.56 9.05 -11.65
N TRP A 81 -3.41 8.02 -11.79
CA TRP A 81 -3.09 6.65 -11.39
C TRP A 81 -2.17 5.99 -12.43
N ARG A 82 -0.90 6.39 -12.41
CA ARG A 82 0.12 5.84 -13.30
C ARG A 82 1.32 5.36 -12.50
N PHE A 83 1.52 4.06 -12.50
CA PHE A 83 2.71 3.45 -11.93
C PHE A 83 3.87 3.52 -12.94
N ASP A 84 5.01 4.03 -12.51
CA ASP A 84 6.28 3.96 -13.25
C ASP A 84 7.22 2.97 -12.53
N LYS A 85 7.94 2.15 -13.29
CA LYS A 85 8.92 1.21 -12.73
C LYS A 85 10.15 1.91 -12.15
N SER A 86 10.44 3.14 -12.58
CA SER A 86 11.52 3.97 -12.01
C SER A 86 11.35 4.19 -10.50
N GLU A 87 10.12 4.10 -9.99
CA GLU A 87 9.79 4.20 -8.57
C GLU A 87 10.47 3.11 -7.73
N LEU A 88 10.66 1.91 -8.30
CA LEU A 88 11.34 0.81 -7.63
C LEU A 88 12.85 1.06 -7.49
N THR A 89 13.43 1.88 -8.38
CA THR A 89 14.86 2.19 -8.37
C THR A 89 15.27 2.97 -7.13
N ARG A 90 14.36 3.78 -6.54
CA ARG A 90 14.64 4.48 -5.27
C ARG A 90 14.79 3.51 -4.11
N TRP A 91 13.91 2.52 -4.03
CA TRP A 91 13.91 1.53 -2.95
C TRP A 91 15.13 0.61 -3.02
N THR A 92 15.49 0.16 -4.23
CA THR A 92 16.66 -0.69 -4.42
C THR A 92 17.99 0.07 -4.30
N SER A 93 18.01 1.39 -4.54
CA SER A 93 19.21 2.20 -4.36
C SER A 93 19.43 2.65 -2.91
N GLN A 94 18.36 2.91 -2.14
CA GLN A 94 18.46 3.24 -0.71
C GLN A 94 18.93 2.05 0.14
N ALA A 95 18.57 0.81 -0.24
CA ALA A 95 19.02 -0.42 0.43
C ALA A 95 20.56 -0.63 0.41
N SER A 96 21.29 0.04 -0.49
CA SER A 96 22.74 -0.07 -0.63
C SER A 96 23.54 0.86 0.31
N THR A 97 22.88 1.66 1.13
CA THR A 97 23.56 2.64 2.02
C THR A 97 23.59 2.19 3.50
N GLY A 98 23.19 0.94 3.77
CA GLY A 98 23.18 0.36 5.11
C GLY A 98 23.86 -1.00 5.14
N LEU A 99 25.17 -1.02 4.89
CA LEU A 99 26.11 -2.12 5.18
C LEU A 99 27.48 -1.54 5.53
#